data_AF-A0A8T0GGY3-F1
#
_entry.id   AF-A0A8T0GGY3-F1
#
_cell.length_a   1.000
_cell.length_b   1.000
_cell.length_c   1.000
_cell.angle_alpha   90.00
_cell.angle_beta   90.00
_cell.angle_gamma   90.00
#
_symmetry.space_group_name_H-M   'P 1'
#
loop_
_entity.id
_entity.type
_entity.pdbx_description
1 polymer ?
#
loop_
_entity_poly.entity_id
_entity_poly.type
_entity_poly.pdbx_seq_one_letter_code
_entity_poly.pdbx_strand_id
1 'polypeptide(L)'
;MKKTNWAVAQFCLVVPCLLLYDLVLIYVNAEDAGTIFLDQKESNVKQIALSAELLDGNCNLLANCESACTRAVCYPLVEDQQAQCVRVNLNDICQPTEFNSSCDHFMKLNYQRSYLTLPPPADPEHLMPEMARDICLQRALDITFKTVSSEKEFSYVYFGSLSGVFRAFPGRERPPNTCLSFETRHRPWFKNGNSVQKQLRILVDTGNSMGSQVPPAYPPEAGKTFLEVASNIIVQLIRTLSPDDFVDVGLFNSSGYHQLSPMVQITTDPPSDELAGMEASVTSNLTRSLPGPPSNLTAAIVNVVKTFKETTSETLKVIVIFTDGQFSPLDATTFPTAEILDLKLKIILYKLPRQFDPDPFLRLTTLNNILCNAKGTFELLEPHTTSNPLFSIRSFYTFLARTHLAVAKNQSTWSSVYTGISQALNGTTVTYPAFGKDGQLIGIAGIDVFPDELDGPLRDLVRTALDNRNSMGYLPGAFADINLACSYQTAAGTVDSCSPSATNGGICEATDAATSLKQRVCCAGCGAPPPIVSPPAESSGIKLSTLLAAIFGSLFGVVVTACLCFCPFLKGRKTLFALLFRRREKPMDFEFEGGSFREGSTVAAVTAAELAAGSRAGSSSQGESEYVKE
;
A
#
# COMPACT_ATOMS: atom_id res chain seq x y z
N MET A 1 1.00 76.09 5.41
CA MET A 1 2.33 75.47 5.24
C MET A 1 2.44 74.36 6.29
N LYS A 2 2.31 73.11 5.85
CA LYS A 2 3.42 72.18 5.57
C LYS A 2 3.99 71.63 6.88
N LYS A 3 3.52 70.43 7.24
CA LYS A 3 4.21 69.15 6.97
C LYS A 3 5.46 69.06 7.83
N THR A 4 5.36 68.34 8.95
CA THR A 4 6.10 67.09 9.21
C THR A 4 5.86 66.66 10.66
N ASN A 5 4.86 65.80 10.87
CA ASN A 5 4.73 64.95 12.08
C ASN A 5 4.40 63.50 11.67
N TRP A 6 4.86 63.07 10.50
CA TRP A 6 4.59 61.73 9.94
C TRP A 6 5.85 60.86 9.78
N ALA A 7 7.05 61.38 10.07
CA ALA A 7 8.29 60.62 9.87
C ALA A 7 8.74 59.82 11.11
N VAL A 8 8.34 60.23 12.32
CA VAL A 8 8.74 59.54 13.57
C VAL A 8 7.78 58.39 13.91
N ALA A 9 6.50 58.50 13.54
CA ALA A 9 5.53 57.42 13.70
C ALA A 9 5.73 56.26 12.70
N GLN A 10 6.32 56.52 11.53
CA GLN A 10 6.65 55.46 10.55
C GLN A 10 7.90 54.66 10.95
N PHE A 11 8.87 55.25 11.65
CA PHE A 11 10.09 54.52 12.06
C PHE A 11 9.87 53.59 13.27
N CYS A 12 8.93 53.91 14.16
CA CYS A 12 8.58 53.06 15.31
C CYS A 12 7.63 51.89 14.98
N LEU A 13 7.00 51.86 13.80
CA LEU A 13 6.13 50.76 13.36
C LEU A 13 6.81 49.84 12.33
N VAL A 14 7.73 50.35 11.50
CA VAL A 14 8.32 49.56 10.40
C VAL A 14 9.40 48.59 10.87
N VAL A 15 10.20 48.92 11.88
CA VAL A 15 11.26 48.03 12.41
C VAL A 15 10.69 46.85 13.22
N PRO A 16 9.72 47.05 14.15
CA PRO A 16 9.06 45.92 14.79
C PRO A 16 8.20 45.12 13.80
N CYS A 17 7.57 45.74 12.79
CA CYS A 17 6.85 44.99 11.76
C CYS A 17 7.75 44.14 10.86
N LEU A 18 8.96 44.59 10.52
CA LEU A 18 9.92 43.78 9.75
C LEU A 18 10.48 42.61 10.57
N LEU A 19 10.79 42.84 11.85
CA LEU A 19 11.23 41.76 12.75
C LEU A 19 10.10 40.78 13.08
N LEU A 20 8.85 41.25 13.22
CA LEU A 20 7.67 40.40 13.34
C LEU A 20 7.37 39.68 12.03
N TYR A 21 7.61 40.29 10.87
CA TYR A 21 7.42 39.66 9.55
C TYR A 21 8.49 38.60 9.28
N ASP A 22 9.75 38.84 9.67
CA ASP A 22 10.82 37.84 9.60
C ASP A 22 10.62 36.72 10.63
N LEU A 23 10.19 37.04 11.86
CA LEU A 23 9.80 36.04 12.85
C LEU A 23 8.58 35.23 12.39
N VAL A 24 7.58 35.87 11.78
CA VAL A 24 6.41 35.19 11.19
C VAL A 24 6.81 34.37 9.98
N LEU A 25 7.73 34.82 9.11
CA LEU A 25 8.25 34.01 8.00
C LEU A 25 9.09 32.82 8.46
N ILE A 26 9.86 32.97 9.54
CA ILE A 26 10.60 31.87 10.18
C ILE A 26 9.62 30.91 10.89
N TYR A 27 8.54 31.42 11.48
CA TYR A 27 7.50 30.60 12.12
C TYR A 27 6.54 29.93 11.10
N VAL A 28 6.39 30.50 9.90
CA VAL A 28 5.51 30.00 8.84
C VAL A 28 6.20 28.95 7.96
N ASN A 29 7.54 28.86 7.96
CA ASN A 29 8.30 27.91 7.11
C ASN A 29 9.33 27.03 7.86
N ALA A 30 9.29 26.95 9.19
CA ALA A 30 10.05 25.92 9.90
C ALA A 30 9.24 24.62 9.94
N GLU A 31 9.24 23.84 8.85
CA GLU A 31 8.83 22.44 8.94
C GLU A 31 9.76 21.72 9.94
N ASP A 32 9.16 21.00 10.89
CA ASP A 32 9.94 20.26 11.87
C ASP A 32 10.71 19.11 11.19
N ALA A 33 11.84 18.70 11.77
CA ALA A 33 12.70 17.67 11.18
C ALA A 33 12.00 16.31 11.00
N GLY A 34 10.93 16.02 11.77
CA GLY A 34 10.11 14.83 11.62
C GLY A 34 9.26 14.88 10.35
N THR A 35 8.61 16.02 10.09
CA THR A 35 7.87 16.26 8.85
C THR A 35 8.78 16.11 7.63
N ILE A 36 9.96 16.75 7.63
CA ILE A 36 10.94 16.64 6.54
C ILE A 36 11.38 15.18 6.33
N PHE A 37 11.61 14.44 7.42
CA PHE A 37 11.97 13.04 7.37
C PHE A 37 10.87 12.20 6.68
N LEU A 38 9.61 12.37 7.08
CA LEU A 38 8.49 11.64 6.49
C LEU A 38 8.26 12.00 5.02
N ASP A 39 8.30 13.29 4.68
CA ASP A 39 8.12 13.76 3.29
C ASP A 39 9.21 13.20 2.37
N GLN A 40 10.44 13.07 2.86
CA GLN A 40 11.50 12.40 2.12
C GLN A 40 11.19 10.91 1.89
N LYS A 41 10.65 10.20 2.88
CA LYS A 41 10.26 8.78 2.72
C LYS A 41 9.08 8.63 1.76
N GLU A 42 8.10 9.52 1.83
CA GLU A 42 6.95 9.58 0.92
C GLU A 42 7.38 9.84 -0.53
N SER A 43 8.31 10.77 -0.75
CA SER A 43 8.92 11.02 -2.06
C SER A 43 9.71 9.80 -2.56
N ASN A 44 10.53 9.19 -1.69
CA ASN A 44 11.36 8.04 -2.04
C ASN A 44 10.53 6.82 -2.45
N VAL A 45 9.45 6.51 -1.73
CA VAL A 45 8.59 5.36 -2.08
C VAL A 45 7.88 5.58 -3.41
N LYS A 46 7.46 6.82 -3.68
CA LYS A 46 6.88 7.18 -4.98
C LYS A 46 7.89 7.02 -6.11
N GLN A 47 9.16 7.37 -5.90
CA GLN A 47 10.23 7.12 -6.88
C GLN A 47 10.41 5.62 -7.18
N ILE A 48 10.36 4.74 -6.17
CA ILE A 48 10.41 3.29 -6.38
C ILE A 48 9.25 2.83 -7.26
N ALA A 49 8.03 3.26 -6.94
CA ALA A 49 6.84 2.89 -7.71
C ALA A 49 6.95 3.35 -9.16
N LEU A 50 7.24 4.64 -9.40
CA LEU A 50 7.39 5.20 -10.74
C LEU A 50 8.52 4.52 -11.54
N SER A 51 9.63 4.17 -10.90
CA SER A 51 10.68 3.37 -11.53
C SER A 51 10.16 1.99 -11.97
N ALA A 52 9.33 1.32 -11.16
CA ALA A 52 8.72 0.04 -11.56
C ALA A 52 7.77 0.20 -12.75
N GLU A 53 6.98 1.28 -12.81
CA GLU A 53 6.09 1.59 -13.95
C GLU A 53 6.88 1.79 -15.25
N LEU A 54 8.04 2.45 -15.19
CA LEU A 54 8.92 2.64 -16.35
C LEU A 54 9.51 1.34 -16.88
N LEU A 55 9.70 0.36 -15.99
CA LEU A 55 10.25 -0.97 -16.34
C LEU A 55 9.19 -1.89 -16.93
N ASP A 56 7.91 -1.63 -16.71
CA ASP A 56 6.83 -2.46 -17.22
C ASP A 56 6.81 -2.49 -18.77
N GLY A 57 6.72 -3.71 -19.30
CA GLY A 57 6.78 -3.98 -20.75
C GLY A 57 8.16 -3.75 -21.38
N ASN A 58 9.25 -3.67 -20.60
CA ASN A 58 10.60 -3.51 -21.16
C ASN A 58 11.14 -4.83 -21.73
N CYS A 59 10.94 -5.04 -23.02
CA CYS A 59 11.37 -6.26 -23.72
C CYS A 59 12.88 -6.50 -23.72
N ASN A 60 13.71 -5.45 -23.64
CA ASN A 60 15.16 -5.63 -23.60
C ASN A 60 15.61 -6.25 -22.27
N LEU A 61 14.99 -5.87 -21.16
CA LEU A 61 15.27 -6.49 -19.86
C LEU A 61 14.79 -7.94 -19.83
N LEU A 62 13.59 -8.20 -20.37
CA LEU A 62 13.05 -9.56 -20.50
C LEU A 62 13.95 -10.45 -21.36
N ALA A 63 14.44 -9.95 -22.49
CA ALA A 63 15.33 -10.70 -23.38
C ALA A 63 16.72 -10.98 -22.80
N ASN A 64 17.17 -10.20 -21.81
CA ASN A 64 18.50 -10.33 -21.19
C ASN A 64 18.42 -10.82 -19.73
N CYS A 65 17.41 -11.64 -19.42
CA CYS A 65 17.08 -12.05 -18.05
C CYS A 65 18.17 -12.88 -17.35
N GLU A 66 19.09 -13.49 -18.09
CA GLU A 66 20.14 -14.37 -17.54
C GLU A 66 21.47 -13.64 -17.26
N SER A 67 21.63 -12.43 -17.78
CA SER A 67 22.91 -11.67 -17.75
C SER A 67 23.54 -11.48 -16.37
N ALA A 68 22.74 -11.50 -15.29
CA ALA A 68 23.21 -11.60 -13.91
C ALA A 68 22.10 -12.20 -13.04
N CYS A 69 22.31 -13.39 -12.48
CA CYS A 69 21.22 -14.08 -11.78
C CYS A 69 20.69 -13.28 -10.57
N THR A 70 19.41 -13.42 -10.22
CA THR A 70 18.75 -12.80 -9.06
C THR A 70 18.88 -13.70 -7.82
N ARG A 71 19.28 -13.13 -6.68
CA ARG A 71 19.41 -13.86 -5.41
C ARG A 71 18.04 -14.09 -4.78
N ALA A 72 17.73 -15.33 -4.44
CA ALA A 72 16.58 -15.67 -3.62
C ALA A 72 16.98 -15.80 -2.14
N VAL A 73 16.14 -15.27 -1.25
CA VAL A 73 16.40 -15.16 0.19
C VAL A 73 16.64 -16.52 0.85
N CYS A 74 15.99 -17.59 0.37
CA CYS A 74 16.12 -18.94 0.93
C CYS A 74 17.22 -19.79 0.26
N TYR A 75 17.92 -19.28 -0.76
CA TYR A 75 18.79 -20.07 -1.64
C TYR A 75 20.25 -19.73 -1.36
N PRO A 76 20.98 -20.56 -0.61
CA PRO A 76 22.33 -20.23 -0.21
C PRO A 76 23.32 -20.37 -1.38
N LEU A 77 24.26 -19.42 -1.48
CA LEU A 77 25.34 -19.41 -2.47
C LEU A 77 26.69 -19.29 -1.79
N VAL A 78 27.72 -19.92 -2.36
CA VAL A 78 29.09 -19.94 -1.80
C VAL A 78 29.74 -18.55 -1.89
N GLU A 79 29.29 -17.71 -2.82
CA GLU A 79 29.83 -16.39 -3.09
C GLU A 79 28.74 -15.31 -3.05
N ASP A 80 28.70 -14.56 -1.94
CA ASP A 80 28.16 -13.20 -1.96
C ASP A 80 29.24 -12.25 -1.42
N GLN A 81 30.34 -12.14 -2.19
CA GLN A 81 31.62 -11.50 -1.82
C GLN A 81 31.51 -9.98 -1.52
N GLN A 82 30.31 -9.44 -1.34
CA GLN A 82 30.03 -8.02 -1.14
C GLN A 82 29.10 -7.76 0.06
N ALA A 83 28.73 -8.79 0.83
CA ALA A 83 28.02 -8.58 2.09
C ALA A 83 28.93 -7.90 3.10
N GLN A 84 28.45 -6.80 3.69
CA GLN A 84 29.16 -6.00 4.67
C GLN A 84 28.48 -6.11 6.03
N CYS A 85 29.28 -6.04 7.09
CA CYS A 85 28.75 -5.98 8.46
C CYS A 85 28.25 -4.58 8.75
N VAL A 86 26.95 -4.45 8.94
CA VAL A 86 26.29 -3.17 9.21
C VAL A 86 25.56 -3.24 10.55
N ARG A 87 25.58 -2.12 11.26
CA ARG A 87 24.83 -1.97 12.51
C ARG A 87 23.34 -1.97 12.19
N VAL A 88 22.61 -2.82 12.87
CA VAL A 88 21.15 -2.92 12.81
C VAL A 88 20.59 -2.80 14.21
N ASN A 89 19.29 -2.56 14.31
CA ASN A 89 18.64 -2.37 15.59
C ASN A 89 18.38 -3.71 16.26
N LEU A 90 17.96 -4.72 15.47
CA LEU A 90 17.85 -6.09 15.92
C LEU A 90 18.20 -7.07 14.81
N ASN A 91 19.09 -8.01 15.13
CA ASN A 91 19.42 -9.17 14.34
C ASN A 91 18.75 -10.40 14.96
N ASP A 92 17.63 -10.81 14.36
CA ASP A 92 16.79 -11.92 14.82
C ASP A 92 17.44 -13.31 14.67
N ILE A 93 18.58 -13.41 13.98
CA ILE A 93 19.27 -14.68 13.70
C ILE A 93 20.52 -14.87 14.57
N CYS A 94 21.16 -13.77 14.95
CA CYS A 94 22.47 -13.77 15.62
C CYS A 94 22.30 -13.56 17.12
N GLN A 95 22.26 -14.67 17.86
CA GLN A 95 22.15 -14.63 19.31
C GLN A 95 23.45 -14.11 19.96
N PRO A 96 23.35 -13.28 21.01
CA PRO A 96 24.49 -12.94 21.84
C PRO A 96 25.14 -14.19 22.44
N THR A 97 26.47 -14.15 22.59
CA THR A 97 27.24 -15.18 23.30
C THR A 97 27.97 -14.56 24.49
N GLU A 98 28.44 -15.37 25.44
CA GLU A 98 29.19 -14.89 26.61
C GLU A 98 30.42 -14.02 26.24
N PHE A 99 31.05 -14.31 25.09
CA PHE A 99 32.23 -13.61 24.60
C PHE A 99 31.91 -12.50 23.59
N ASN A 100 30.65 -12.37 23.21
CA ASN A 100 30.21 -11.41 22.20
C ASN A 100 28.74 -11.06 22.39
N SER A 101 28.50 -10.11 23.29
CA SER A 101 27.16 -9.66 23.65
C SER A 101 26.55 -8.68 22.65
N SER A 102 27.25 -8.33 21.56
CA SER A 102 26.84 -7.27 20.63
C SER A 102 26.36 -7.76 19.26
N CYS A 103 26.41 -9.06 19.00
CA CYS A 103 26.05 -9.60 17.68
C CYS A 103 24.56 -9.48 17.32
N ASP A 104 23.70 -9.18 18.29
CA ASP A 104 22.29 -8.85 18.10
C ASP A 104 22.08 -7.49 17.42
N HIS A 105 23.10 -6.64 17.35
CA HIS A 105 23.04 -5.32 16.70
C HIS A 105 23.89 -5.22 15.42
N PHE A 106 24.38 -6.33 14.87
CA PHE A 106 25.14 -6.35 13.63
C PHE A 106 24.70 -7.49 12.73
N MET A 107 24.53 -7.21 11.43
CA MET A 107 24.13 -8.20 10.44
C MET A 107 24.94 -8.02 9.15
N LYS A 108 25.27 -9.14 8.49
CA LYS A 108 25.81 -9.12 7.14
C LYS A 108 24.70 -8.79 6.14
N LEU A 109 24.87 -7.67 5.43
CA LEU A 109 23.91 -7.13 4.48
C LEU A 109 24.60 -6.81 3.15
N ASN A 110 23.90 -7.05 2.04
CA ASN A 110 24.38 -6.73 0.71
C ASN A 110 23.75 -5.41 0.20
N TYR A 111 24.53 -4.33 0.24
CA TYR A 111 24.14 -3.02 -0.31
C TYR A 111 24.41 -2.87 -1.82
N GLN A 112 24.88 -3.93 -2.47
CA GLN A 112 25.14 -3.94 -3.92
C GLN A 112 24.00 -4.55 -4.72
N ARG A 113 23.06 -5.25 -4.10
CA ARG A 113 21.91 -5.85 -4.79
C ARG A 113 20.76 -6.17 -3.86
N SER A 114 19.55 -6.20 -4.41
CA SER A 114 18.37 -6.70 -3.70
C SER A 114 18.24 -8.22 -3.78
N TYR A 115 17.41 -8.77 -2.90
CA TYR A 115 17.09 -10.20 -2.81
C TYR A 115 15.58 -10.41 -2.97
N LEU A 116 15.17 -11.56 -3.51
CA LEU A 116 13.76 -11.90 -3.77
C LEU A 116 13.20 -12.96 -2.81
N THR A 117 11.91 -12.87 -2.52
CA THR A 117 11.11 -13.92 -1.86
C THR A 117 9.94 -14.28 -2.76
N LEU A 118 9.64 -15.57 -2.87
CA LEU A 118 8.53 -16.10 -3.66
C LEU A 118 7.33 -16.40 -2.75
N PRO A 119 6.09 -16.21 -3.24
CA PRO A 119 4.90 -16.57 -2.47
C PRO A 119 4.72 -18.09 -2.42
N PRO A 120 4.23 -18.70 -1.32
CA PRO A 120 3.87 -20.10 -1.31
C PRO A 120 2.68 -20.39 -2.26
N PRO A 121 2.64 -21.56 -2.93
CA PRO A 121 3.62 -22.64 -2.93
C PRO A 121 4.61 -22.56 -4.12
N ALA A 122 4.97 -21.37 -4.60
CA ALA A 122 5.75 -21.21 -5.82
C ALA A 122 7.08 -21.97 -5.76
N ASP A 123 7.36 -22.69 -6.85
CA ASP A 123 8.59 -23.43 -7.07
C ASP A 123 9.48 -22.65 -8.04
N PRO A 124 10.70 -22.22 -7.64
CA PRO A 124 11.61 -21.53 -8.54
C PRO A 124 12.09 -22.35 -9.75
N GLU A 125 11.98 -23.68 -9.74
CA GLU A 125 12.23 -24.51 -10.93
C GLU A 125 11.07 -24.45 -11.94
N HIS A 126 9.85 -24.21 -11.46
CA HIS A 126 8.61 -24.22 -12.23
C HIS A 126 7.80 -22.94 -12.00
N LEU A 127 8.42 -21.78 -12.19
CA LEU A 127 7.76 -20.50 -11.99
C LEU A 127 6.63 -20.27 -12.99
N MET A 128 5.57 -19.62 -12.48
CA MET A 128 4.51 -19.10 -13.34
C MET A 128 5.04 -17.93 -14.20
N PRO A 129 4.55 -17.76 -15.43
CA PRO A 129 5.07 -16.77 -16.38
C PRO A 129 5.10 -15.34 -15.83
N GLU A 130 4.06 -14.93 -15.07
CA GLU A 130 3.98 -13.62 -14.46
C GLU A 130 5.06 -13.40 -13.38
N MET A 131 5.41 -14.43 -12.61
CA MET A 131 6.47 -14.33 -11.60
C MET A 131 7.84 -14.22 -12.26
N ALA A 132 8.10 -15.03 -13.29
CA ALA A 132 9.35 -14.96 -14.05
C ALA A 132 9.54 -13.57 -14.69
N ARG A 133 8.47 -13.01 -15.26
CA ARG A 133 8.44 -11.65 -15.80
C ARG A 133 8.76 -10.61 -14.72
N ASP A 134 8.07 -10.66 -13.58
CA ASP A 134 8.25 -9.73 -12.47
C ASP A 134 9.66 -9.76 -11.91
N ILE A 135 10.21 -10.96 -11.66
CA ILE A 135 11.58 -11.13 -11.16
C ILE A 135 12.55 -10.46 -12.12
N CYS A 136 12.38 -10.69 -13.41
CA CYS A 136 13.25 -10.19 -14.45
C CYS A 136 13.28 -8.65 -14.51
N LEU A 137 12.10 -8.04 -14.61
CA LEU A 137 11.97 -6.58 -14.75
C LEU A 137 12.43 -5.85 -13.50
N GLN A 138 12.09 -6.36 -12.32
CA GLN A 138 12.40 -5.71 -11.05
C GLN A 138 13.89 -5.69 -10.71
N ARG A 139 14.74 -6.45 -11.42
CA ARG A 139 16.21 -6.38 -11.21
C ARG A 139 16.76 -4.97 -11.39
N ALA A 140 16.17 -4.19 -12.29
CA ALA A 140 16.59 -2.83 -12.54
C ALA A 140 16.20 -1.85 -11.41
N LEU A 141 15.34 -2.25 -10.46
CA LEU A 141 15.01 -1.45 -9.28
C LEU A 141 16.19 -1.28 -8.32
N ASP A 142 17.22 -2.14 -8.38
CA ASP A 142 18.42 -2.05 -7.53
C ASP A 142 19.09 -0.67 -7.62
N ILE A 143 19.06 -0.02 -8.78
CA ILE A 143 19.59 1.34 -8.96
C ILE A 143 18.77 2.34 -8.14
N THR A 144 17.44 2.23 -8.18
CA THR A 144 16.55 3.12 -7.44
C THR A 144 16.67 2.85 -5.93
N PHE A 145 16.66 1.58 -5.51
CA PHE A 145 16.82 1.19 -4.11
C PHE A 145 18.11 1.74 -3.51
N LYS A 146 19.26 1.59 -4.19
CA LYS A 146 20.54 2.17 -3.74
C LYS A 146 20.49 3.69 -3.60
N THR A 147 19.74 4.37 -4.45
CA THR A 147 19.64 5.84 -4.45
C THR A 147 18.82 6.35 -3.27
N VAL A 148 17.75 5.64 -2.90
CA VAL A 148 16.82 6.05 -1.83
C VAL A 148 17.17 5.48 -0.45
N SER A 149 18.06 4.49 -0.39
CA SER A 149 18.57 3.91 0.85
C SER A 149 19.87 4.56 1.31
N SER A 150 20.14 4.49 2.61
CA SER A 150 21.38 4.97 3.24
C SER A 150 22.04 3.84 4.01
N GLU A 151 23.35 3.70 3.89
CA GLU A 151 24.13 2.75 4.73
C GLU A 151 24.21 3.19 6.20
N LYS A 152 23.95 4.48 6.48
CA LYS A 152 24.03 5.05 7.84
C LYS A 152 22.75 4.85 8.64
N GLU A 153 21.62 4.71 7.96
CA GLU A 153 20.30 4.54 8.57
C GLU A 153 19.65 3.31 7.94
N PHE A 154 19.64 2.20 8.68
CA PHE A 154 19.08 0.97 8.17
C PHE A 154 17.56 1.09 8.02
N SER A 155 17.09 1.05 6.77
CA SER A 155 15.68 1.04 6.40
C SER A 155 15.52 0.10 5.22
N TYR A 156 14.55 -0.82 5.33
CA TYR A 156 14.22 -1.70 4.23
C TYR A 156 13.39 -0.94 3.21
N VAL A 157 13.85 -0.98 1.96
CA VAL A 157 13.10 -0.52 0.81
C VAL A 157 12.77 -1.73 -0.05
N TYR A 158 11.56 -1.79 -0.59
CA TYR A 158 11.11 -2.97 -1.30
C TYR A 158 10.00 -2.68 -2.30
N PHE A 159 9.80 -3.65 -3.17
CA PHE A 159 8.68 -3.70 -4.09
C PHE A 159 8.04 -5.09 -4.00
N GLY A 160 6.75 -5.13 -3.71
CA GLY A 160 5.94 -6.35 -3.77
C GLY A 160 5.08 -6.34 -5.02
N SER A 161 5.25 -7.33 -5.88
CA SER A 161 4.46 -7.45 -7.10
C SER A 161 3.09 -8.06 -6.85
N LEU A 162 2.18 -7.84 -7.80
CA LEU A 162 0.86 -8.46 -7.75
C LEU A 162 0.91 -9.99 -7.93
N SER A 163 1.95 -10.52 -8.58
CA SER A 163 2.18 -11.98 -8.62
C SER A 163 2.65 -12.54 -7.27
N GLY A 164 2.99 -11.68 -6.30
CA GLY A 164 3.42 -12.07 -4.96
C GLY A 164 4.95 -12.08 -4.78
N VAL A 165 5.72 -11.86 -5.85
CA VAL A 165 7.18 -11.72 -5.78
C VAL A 165 7.53 -10.49 -4.94
N PHE A 166 8.36 -10.68 -3.92
CA PHE A 166 8.83 -9.61 -3.05
C PHE A 166 10.32 -9.38 -3.22
N ARG A 167 10.71 -8.17 -3.62
CA ARG A 167 12.11 -7.78 -3.77
C ARG A 167 12.47 -6.73 -2.73
N ALA A 168 13.49 -7.00 -1.91
CA ALA A 168 13.91 -6.13 -0.82
C ALA A 168 15.40 -5.80 -0.85
N PHE A 169 15.71 -4.57 -0.44
CA PHE A 169 17.05 -4.01 -0.33
C PHE A 169 17.26 -3.36 1.06
N PRO A 170 18.46 -3.49 1.66
CA PRO A 170 19.61 -4.26 1.19
C PRO A 170 19.36 -5.77 1.24
N GLY A 171 20.06 -6.51 0.38
CA GLY A 171 19.90 -7.95 0.25
C GLY A 171 20.37 -8.72 1.49
N ARG A 172 19.64 -9.77 1.87
CA ARG A 172 20.07 -10.73 2.90
C ARG A 172 19.34 -12.06 2.79
N GLU A 173 19.90 -13.06 3.44
CA GLU A 173 19.27 -14.37 3.59
C GLU A 173 18.36 -14.46 4.82
N ARG A 174 17.40 -15.40 4.79
CA ARG A 174 16.51 -15.74 5.90
C ARG A 174 16.34 -17.26 6.01
N PRO A 175 15.92 -17.77 7.18
CA PRO A 175 15.72 -19.19 7.34
C PRO A 175 14.53 -19.69 6.49
N PRO A 176 14.61 -20.91 5.92
CA PRO A 176 13.58 -21.46 5.02
C PRO A 176 12.17 -21.40 5.60
N ASN A 177 11.99 -21.69 6.89
CA ASN A 177 10.67 -21.66 7.54
C ASN A 177 9.96 -20.29 7.45
N THR A 178 10.74 -19.20 7.41
CA THR A 178 10.22 -17.83 7.40
C THR A 178 10.04 -17.33 5.96
N CYS A 179 10.97 -17.64 5.06
CA CYS A 179 10.92 -17.14 3.69
C CYS A 179 10.05 -18.00 2.77
N LEU A 180 9.86 -19.30 3.03
CA LEU A 180 8.96 -20.17 2.24
C LEU A 180 7.47 -20.01 2.60
N SER A 181 7.16 -19.38 3.74
CA SER A 181 5.79 -19.10 4.18
C SER A 181 5.37 -17.65 3.92
N PHE A 182 6.25 -16.85 3.33
CA PHE A 182 6.03 -15.42 3.16
C PHE A 182 5.13 -15.13 1.95
N GLU A 183 3.94 -14.59 2.20
CA GLU A 183 3.05 -14.06 1.17
C GLU A 183 2.94 -12.54 1.31
N THR A 184 3.47 -11.83 0.31
CA THR A 184 3.54 -10.37 0.23
C THR A 184 2.16 -9.72 0.33
N ARG A 185 1.15 -10.31 -0.31
CA ARG A 185 -0.20 -9.76 -0.40
C ARG A 185 -0.99 -9.90 0.90
N HIS A 186 -0.52 -10.73 1.82
CA HIS A 186 -1.07 -10.85 3.18
C HIS A 186 -0.45 -9.85 4.17
N ARG A 187 0.56 -9.07 3.76
CA ARG A 187 1.26 -8.18 4.70
C ARG A 187 0.47 -6.90 4.95
N PRO A 188 0.44 -6.36 6.19
CA PRO A 188 -0.30 -5.15 6.52
C PRO A 188 0.01 -3.98 5.59
N TRP A 189 1.28 -3.75 5.26
CA TRP A 189 1.67 -2.67 4.35
C TRP A 189 1.10 -2.85 2.94
N PHE A 190 1.05 -4.08 2.41
CA PHE A 190 0.53 -4.33 1.07
C PHE A 190 -0.98 -4.12 1.02
N LYS A 191 -1.69 -4.61 2.05
CA LYS A 191 -3.12 -4.36 2.22
C LYS A 191 -3.40 -2.85 2.31
N ASN A 192 -2.63 -2.14 3.14
CA ASN A 192 -2.83 -0.71 3.39
C ASN A 192 -2.50 0.16 2.18
N GLY A 193 -1.55 -0.23 1.32
CA GLY A 193 -1.25 0.45 0.06
C GLY A 193 -2.20 0.12 -1.10
N ASN A 194 -3.18 -0.77 -0.90
CA ASN A 194 -4.06 -1.33 -1.94
C ASN A 194 -5.52 -1.48 -1.51
N SER A 195 -5.92 -0.90 -0.37
CA SER A 195 -7.24 -1.14 0.18
C SER A 195 -7.89 0.16 0.63
N VAL A 196 -9.21 0.12 0.62
CA VAL A 196 -10.11 1.11 1.19
C VAL A 196 -11.15 0.33 1.97
N GLN A 197 -11.76 0.97 2.97
CA GLN A 197 -12.83 0.33 3.74
C GLN A 197 -13.97 -0.08 2.80
N LYS A 198 -14.32 -1.37 2.80
CA LYS A 198 -15.32 -1.92 1.87
C LYS A 198 -16.24 -2.94 2.49
N GLN A 199 -17.44 -3.03 1.93
CA GLN A 199 -18.37 -4.13 2.09
C GLN A 199 -18.26 -5.03 0.84
N LEU A 200 -17.66 -6.20 1.03
CA LEU A 200 -17.43 -7.21 -0.01
C LEU A 200 -18.46 -8.34 0.09
N ARG A 201 -19.26 -8.52 -0.95
CA ARG A 201 -20.17 -9.66 -1.09
C ARG A 201 -19.59 -10.61 -2.13
N ILE A 202 -19.26 -11.83 -1.72
CA ILE A 202 -18.73 -12.86 -2.61
C ILE A 202 -19.90 -13.77 -3.03
N LEU A 203 -20.15 -13.88 -4.33
CA LEU A 203 -21.17 -14.77 -4.89
C LEU A 203 -20.51 -15.95 -5.60
N VAL A 204 -20.91 -17.16 -5.22
CA VAL A 204 -20.39 -18.40 -5.78
C VAL A 204 -21.50 -19.13 -6.52
N ASP A 205 -21.27 -19.40 -7.80
CA ASP A 205 -22.13 -20.30 -8.55
C ASP A 205 -21.98 -21.71 -7.97
N THR A 206 -23.11 -22.30 -7.59
CA THR A 206 -23.20 -23.67 -7.09
C THR A 206 -24.06 -24.53 -8.02
N GLY A 207 -24.30 -24.08 -9.25
CA GLY A 207 -24.98 -24.87 -10.27
C GLY A 207 -24.28 -26.21 -10.51
N ASN A 208 -25.03 -27.18 -11.02
CA ASN A 208 -24.54 -28.54 -11.21
C ASN A 208 -23.21 -28.63 -11.98
N SER A 209 -23.01 -27.75 -12.97
CA SER A 209 -21.82 -27.69 -13.81
C SER A 209 -20.55 -27.30 -13.06
N MET A 210 -20.67 -26.53 -11.97
CA MET A 210 -19.53 -26.15 -11.11
C MET A 210 -18.89 -27.34 -10.41
N GLY A 211 -19.62 -28.45 -10.30
CA GLY A 211 -19.10 -29.72 -9.79
C GLY A 211 -18.38 -30.57 -10.83
N SER A 212 -18.17 -30.08 -12.05
CA SER A 212 -17.35 -30.74 -13.07
C SER A 212 -15.88 -30.47 -12.83
N GLN A 213 -15.03 -31.42 -13.22
CA GLN A 213 -13.58 -31.24 -13.15
C GLN A 213 -13.10 -30.12 -14.08
N VAL A 214 -12.10 -29.37 -13.63
CA VAL A 214 -11.42 -28.39 -14.46
C VAL A 214 -10.62 -29.09 -15.56
N PRO A 215 -10.47 -28.46 -16.74
CA PRO A 215 -9.64 -28.98 -17.82
C PRO A 215 -8.18 -29.23 -17.39
N PRO A 216 -7.44 -30.11 -18.07
CA PRO A 216 -6.01 -30.33 -17.80
C PRO A 216 -5.12 -29.08 -17.92
N ALA A 217 -5.62 -28.03 -18.57
CA ALA A 217 -4.93 -26.74 -18.71
C ALA A 217 -4.83 -25.93 -17.40
N TYR A 218 -5.44 -26.39 -16.30
CA TYR A 218 -5.31 -25.80 -14.96
C TYR A 218 -4.34 -26.59 -14.06
N PRO A 219 -3.04 -26.76 -14.38
CA PRO A 219 -2.10 -27.30 -13.40
C PRO A 219 -1.89 -26.29 -12.27
N PRO A 220 -1.72 -26.70 -10.98
CA PRO A 220 -1.77 -28.07 -10.44
C PRO A 220 -3.18 -28.55 -10.07
N GLU A 221 -4.24 -27.81 -10.44
CA GLU A 221 -5.64 -28.10 -10.12
C GLU A 221 -6.23 -29.29 -10.91
N ALA A 222 -5.41 -30.07 -11.61
CA ALA A 222 -5.85 -31.25 -12.34
C ALA A 222 -6.60 -32.22 -11.40
N GLY A 223 -7.83 -32.58 -11.76
CA GLY A 223 -8.69 -33.46 -10.96
C GLY A 223 -9.60 -32.74 -9.96
N LYS A 224 -9.39 -31.45 -9.70
CA LYS A 224 -10.31 -30.60 -8.92
C LYS A 224 -11.49 -30.13 -9.76
N THR A 225 -12.56 -29.75 -9.09
CA THR A 225 -13.77 -29.16 -9.67
C THR A 225 -13.68 -27.65 -9.79
N PHE A 226 -14.50 -27.03 -10.64
CA PHE A 226 -14.59 -25.55 -10.70
C PHE A 226 -14.93 -24.94 -9.34
N LEU A 227 -15.76 -25.61 -8.54
CA LEU A 227 -16.13 -25.17 -7.21
C LEU A 227 -14.94 -25.21 -6.23
N GLU A 228 -14.09 -26.22 -6.30
CA GLU A 228 -12.86 -26.30 -5.48
C GLU A 228 -11.84 -25.22 -5.87
N VAL A 229 -11.70 -24.94 -7.16
CA VAL A 229 -10.84 -23.84 -7.64
C VAL A 229 -11.36 -22.48 -7.15
N ALA A 230 -12.67 -22.23 -7.28
CA ALA A 230 -13.29 -21.02 -6.75
C ALA A 230 -13.14 -20.91 -5.22
N SER A 231 -13.37 -22.01 -4.49
CA SER A 231 -13.18 -22.08 -3.04
C SER A 231 -11.77 -21.66 -2.63
N ASN A 232 -10.74 -22.19 -3.29
CA ASN A 232 -9.35 -21.84 -3.02
C ASN A 232 -9.08 -20.33 -3.24
N ILE A 233 -9.57 -19.75 -4.35
CA ILE A 233 -9.43 -18.31 -4.62
C ILE A 233 -10.11 -17.48 -3.53
N ILE A 234 -11.32 -17.87 -3.11
CA ILE A 234 -12.09 -17.15 -2.09
C ILE A 234 -11.38 -17.18 -0.74
N VAL A 235 -10.86 -18.34 -0.32
CA VAL A 235 -10.10 -18.46 0.94
C VAL A 235 -8.87 -17.56 0.92
N GLN A 236 -8.11 -17.52 -0.17
CA GLN A 236 -6.97 -16.61 -0.27
C GLN A 236 -7.41 -15.13 -0.27
N LEU A 237 -8.48 -14.78 -0.99
CA LEU A 237 -9.04 -13.42 -1.00
C LEU A 237 -9.45 -12.96 0.40
N ILE A 238 -10.13 -13.81 1.17
CA ILE A 238 -10.57 -13.49 2.55
C ILE A 238 -9.38 -13.11 3.44
N ARG A 239 -8.23 -13.77 3.29
CA ARG A 239 -7.00 -13.47 4.06
C ARG A 239 -6.34 -12.13 3.71
N THR A 240 -6.75 -11.52 2.60
CA THR A 240 -6.23 -10.21 2.16
C THR A 240 -7.06 -9.03 2.69
N LEU A 241 -8.18 -9.32 3.34
CA LEU A 241 -9.03 -8.29 3.91
C LEU A 241 -8.32 -7.54 5.04
N SER A 242 -8.72 -6.28 5.17
CA SER A 242 -8.20 -5.29 6.08
C SER A 242 -9.15 -5.11 7.26
N PRO A 243 -8.64 -4.69 8.44
CA PRO A 243 -9.47 -4.11 9.49
C PRO A 243 -10.55 -3.17 8.94
N ASP A 244 -11.74 -3.23 9.53
CA ASP A 244 -12.95 -2.49 9.19
C ASP A 244 -13.63 -2.83 7.85
N ASP A 245 -13.10 -3.81 7.10
CA ASP A 245 -13.84 -4.42 6.00
C ASP A 245 -15.01 -5.26 6.52
N PHE A 246 -16.05 -5.38 5.71
CA PHE A 246 -17.15 -6.31 5.93
C PHE A 246 -17.17 -7.33 4.80
N VAL A 247 -17.37 -8.61 5.13
CA VAL A 247 -17.43 -9.68 4.14
C VAL A 247 -18.54 -10.68 4.45
N ASP A 248 -19.17 -11.21 3.40
CA ASP A 248 -19.90 -12.49 3.46
C ASP A 248 -19.83 -13.21 2.12
N VAL A 249 -20.20 -14.48 2.19
CA VAL A 249 -20.28 -15.38 1.05
C VAL A 249 -21.74 -15.81 0.87
N GLY A 250 -22.23 -15.64 -0.35
CA GLY A 250 -23.51 -16.12 -0.81
C GLY A 250 -23.34 -17.09 -1.98
N LEU A 251 -24.31 -17.96 -2.13
CA LEU A 251 -24.38 -19.00 -3.15
C LEU A 251 -25.54 -18.69 -4.08
N PHE A 252 -25.41 -19.09 -5.32
CA PHE A 252 -26.56 -19.10 -6.22
C PHE A 252 -26.55 -20.32 -7.12
N ASN A 253 -27.75 -20.81 -7.43
CA ASN A 253 -27.99 -21.85 -8.42
C ASN A 253 -29.40 -21.67 -9.02
N SER A 254 -29.99 -22.72 -9.59
CA SER A 254 -31.34 -22.65 -10.17
C SER A 254 -32.46 -22.47 -9.15
N SER A 255 -32.22 -22.82 -7.88
CA SER A 255 -33.14 -22.56 -6.76
C SER A 255 -33.12 -21.11 -6.27
N GLY A 256 -32.15 -20.30 -6.75
CA GLY A 256 -31.99 -18.90 -6.38
C GLY A 256 -30.76 -18.65 -5.50
N TYR A 257 -30.84 -17.59 -4.71
CA TYR A 257 -29.77 -17.14 -3.80
C TYR A 257 -29.92 -17.76 -2.41
N HIS A 258 -28.80 -18.18 -1.85
CA HIS A 258 -28.70 -18.70 -0.48
C HIS A 258 -27.49 -18.08 0.21
N GLN A 259 -27.64 -17.59 1.43
CA GLN A 259 -26.53 -17.07 2.20
C GLN A 259 -25.72 -18.24 2.81
N LEU A 260 -24.40 -18.27 2.59
CA LEU A 260 -23.53 -19.29 3.19
C LEU A 260 -23.03 -18.85 4.56
N SER A 261 -22.60 -17.59 4.68
CA SER A 261 -22.09 -17.02 5.93
C SER A 261 -22.80 -15.72 6.28
N PRO A 262 -22.95 -15.40 7.59
CA PRO A 262 -23.35 -14.07 8.01
C PRO A 262 -22.28 -13.04 7.59
N MET A 263 -22.67 -11.76 7.55
CA MET A 263 -21.71 -10.67 7.34
C MET A 263 -20.80 -10.56 8.57
N VAL A 264 -19.49 -10.63 8.33
CA VAL A 264 -18.45 -10.50 9.34
C VAL A 264 -17.71 -9.18 9.12
N GLN A 265 -17.53 -8.42 10.20
CA GLN A 265 -16.63 -7.26 10.19
C GLN A 265 -15.24 -7.72 10.63
N ILE A 266 -14.20 -7.31 9.90
CA ILE A 266 -12.82 -7.60 10.26
C ILE A 266 -12.40 -6.64 11.37
N THR A 267 -12.18 -7.15 12.58
CA THR A 267 -11.82 -6.32 13.75
C THR A 267 -10.32 -6.27 14.03
N THR A 268 -9.56 -7.27 13.57
CA THR A 268 -8.13 -7.43 13.90
C THR A 268 -7.33 -7.99 12.71
N ASP A 269 -6.01 -7.77 12.72
CA ASP A 269 -5.02 -8.50 11.91
C ASP A 269 -3.98 -9.07 12.88
N PRO A 270 -3.94 -10.41 13.14
CA PRO A 270 -4.59 -11.49 12.38
C PRO A 270 -6.11 -11.57 12.55
N PRO A 271 -6.81 -12.28 11.64
CA PRO A 271 -8.27 -12.37 11.61
C PRO A 271 -8.91 -12.96 12.86
N SER A 272 -10.18 -12.59 13.10
CA SER A 272 -11.01 -13.15 14.17
C SER A 272 -11.42 -14.61 13.91
N ASP A 273 -11.86 -15.30 14.97
CA ASP A 273 -12.41 -16.67 14.89
C ASP A 273 -13.61 -16.76 13.92
N GLU A 274 -14.38 -15.68 13.79
CA GLU A 274 -15.49 -15.60 12.83
C GLU A 274 -15.01 -15.69 11.38
N LEU A 275 -13.88 -15.06 11.04
CA LEU A 275 -13.30 -15.17 9.71
C LEU A 275 -12.77 -16.59 9.45
N ALA A 276 -12.16 -17.21 10.45
CA ALA A 276 -11.73 -18.61 10.37
C ALA A 276 -12.92 -19.56 10.16
N GLY A 277 -14.05 -19.31 10.83
CA GLY A 277 -15.31 -20.04 10.61
C GLY A 277 -15.89 -19.85 9.20
N MET A 278 -15.75 -18.65 8.63
CA MET A 278 -16.12 -18.39 7.23
C MET A 278 -15.21 -19.14 6.26
N GLU A 279 -13.89 -19.11 6.44
CA GLU A 279 -12.93 -19.88 5.63
C GLU A 279 -13.24 -21.38 5.66
N ALA A 280 -13.53 -21.91 6.84
CA ALA A 280 -13.93 -23.31 7.02
C ALA A 280 -15.23 -23.61 6.25
N SER A 281 -16.24 -22.74 6.35
CA SER A 281 -17.52 -22.89 5.65
C SER A 281 -17.35 -22.86 4.13
N VAL A 282 -16.53 -21.96 3.60
CA VAL A 282 -16.20 -21.90 2.16
C VAL A 282 -15.49 -23.18 1.71
N THR A 283 -14.66 -23.76 2.57
CA THR A 283 -13.91 -24.99 2.26
C THR A 283 -14.80 -26.23 2.30
N SER A 284 -15.71 -26.34 3.27
CA SER A 284 -16.48 -27.57 3.53
C SER A 284 -17.91 -27.57 3.01
N ASN A 285 -18.56 -26.41 2.92
CA ASN A 285 -20.01 -26.32 2.71
C ASN A 285 -20.41 -25.84 1.30
N LEU A 286 -19.43 -25.51 0.47
CA LEU A 286 -19.66 -25.29 -0.96
C LEU A 286 -20.01 -26.61 -1.63
N THR A 287 -21.30 -26.83 -1.86
CA THR A 287 -21.84 -28.03 -2.49
C THR A 287 -22.54 -27.69 -3.80
N ARG A 288 -22.29 -28.50 -4.83
CA ARG A 288 -22.98 -28.36 -6.13
C ARG A 288 -24.46 -28.71 -6.01
N SER A 289 -25.29 -28.08 -6.82
CA SER A 289 -26.70 -28.44 -6.98
C SER A 289 -26.86 -29.77 -7.71
N LEU A 290 -28.01 -30.41 -7.50
CA LEU A 290 -28.43 -31.53 -8.34
C LEU A 290 -28.59 -31.09 -9.81
N PRO A 291 -28.54 -32.04 -10.77
CA PRO A 291 -28.82 -31.75 -12.16
C PRO A 291 -30.17 -31.05 -12.33
N GLY A 292 -30.20 -29.99 -13.12
CA GLY A 292 -31.38 -29.14 -13.26
C GLY A 292 -31.14 -27.95 -14.20
N PRO A 293 -32.03 -26.95 -14.17
CA PRO A 293 -31.88 -25.73 -14.96
C PRO A 293 -30.57 -24.98 -14.65
N PRO A 294 -30.11 -24.08 -15.54
CA PRO A 294 -28.96 -23.22 -15.27
C PRO A 294 -29.16 -22.32 -14.06
N SER A 295 -28.05 -21.88 -13.45
CA SER A 295 -28.07 -20.97 -12.29
C SER A 295 -28.74 -19.63 -12.61
N ASN A 296 -29.35 -18.96 -11.62
CA ASN A 296 -30.01 -17.67 -11.80
C ASN A 296 -29.21 -16.51 -11.19
N LEU A 297 -28.26 -15.98 -11.98
CA LEU A 297 -27.39 -14.89 -11.57
C LEU A 297 -28.13 -13.57 -11.33
N THR A 298 -29.13 -13.25 -12.16
CA THR A 298 -29.93 -12.01 -12.01
C THR A 298 -30.64 -11.98 -10.66
N ALA A 299 -31.29 -13.09 -10.27
CA ALA A 299 -31.95 -13.18 -8.97
C ALA A 299 -30.96 -13.04 -7.81
N ALA A 300 -29.75 -13.59 -7.92
CA ALA A 300 -28.73 -13.45 -6.90
C ALA A 300 -28.29 -11.99 -6.72
N ILE A 301 -28.00 -11.30 -7.82
CA ILE A 301 -27.61 -9.88 -7.79
C ILE A 301 -28.75 -9.02 -7.22
N VAL A 302 -30.00 -9.24 -7.62
CA VAL A 302 -31.15 -8.51 -7.07
C VAL A 302 -31.29 -8.68 -5.56
N ASN A 303 -31.07 -9.89 -5.03
CA ASN A 303 -31.13 -10.14 -3.59
C ASN A 303 -29.99 -9.43 -2.85
N VAL A 304 -28.76 -9.52 -3.35
CA VAL A 304 -27.60 -8.88 -2.69
C VAL A 304 -27.63 -7.36 -2.80
N VAL A 305 -28.04 -6.78 -3.92
CA VAL A 305 -28.13 -5.32 -4.07
C VAL A 305 -29.11 -4.70 -3.06
N LYS A 306 -30.15 -5.42 -2.66
CA LYS A 306 -31.10 -4.94 -1.64
C LYS A 306 -30.46 -4.84 -0.26
N THR A 307 -29.57 -5.76 0.12
CA THR A 307 -28.95 -5.75 1.46
C THR A 307 -28.00 -4.57 1.66
N PHE A 308 -27.42 -4.04 0.58
CA PHE A 308 -26.60 -2.83 0.61
C PHE A 308 -27.39 -1.53 0.87
N LYS A 309 -28.71 -1.51 0.66
CA LYS A 309 -29.54 -0.33 0.96
C LYS A 309 -29.71 -0.11 2.46
N GLU A 310 -29.47 -1.14 3.26
CA GLU A 310 -29.65 -1.14 4.71
C GLU A 310 -28.36 -0.76 5.46
N THR A 311 -27.25 -0.54 4.74
CA THR A 311 -25.94 -0.24 5.33
C THR A 311 -25.53 1.23 5.16
N THR A 312 -24.57 1.70 5.95
CA THR A 312 -24.12 3.10 5.94
C THR A 312 -23.55 3.51 4.57
N SER A 313 -23.68 4.81 4.22
CA SER A 313 -23.31 5.34 2.91
C SER A 313 -21.80 5.44 2.66
N GLU A 314 -20.96 5.30 3.68
CA GLU A 314 -19.55 5.72 3.67
C GLU A 314 -18.54 4.58 3.48
N THR A 315 -18.93 3.43 2.91
CA THR A 315 -17.99 2.34 2.57
C THR A 315 -18.11 1.93 1.12
N LEU A 316 -17.02 1.51 0.49
CA LEU A 316 -17.05 0.99 -0.88
C LEU A 316 -17.88 -0.29 -0.93
N LYS A 317 -18.79 -0.40 -1.91
CA LYS A 317 -19.65 -1.58 -2.08
C LYS A 317 -19.18 -2.41 -3.27
N VAL A 318 -18.82 -3.67 -3.04
CA VAL A 318 -18.29 -4.55 -4.08
C VAL A 318 -18.99 -5.91 -4.05
N ILE A 319 -19.39 -6.39 -5.22
CA ILE A 319 -19.81 -7.78 -5.44
C ILE A 319 -18.76 -8.45 -6.31
N VAL A 320 -18.16 -9.54 -5.82
CA VAL A 320 -17.27 -10.41 -6.60
C VAL A 320 -17.98 -11.73 -6.88
N ILE A 321 -17.97 -12.19 -8.13
CA ILE A 321 -18.77 -13.34 -8.58
C ILE A 321 -17.86 -14.38 -9.24
N PHE A 322 -17.98 -15.65 -8.85
CA PHE A 322 -17.28 -16.78 -9.47
C PHE A 322 -18.28 -17.75 -10.10
N THR A 323 -18.08 -18.10 -11.38
CA THR A 323 -18.95 -19.00 -12.15
C THR A 323 -18.19 -19.66 -13.30
N ASP A 324 -18.68 -20.77 -13.83
CA ASP A 324 -18.21 -21.38 -15.08
C ASP A 324 -18.91 -20.82 -16.34
N GLY A 325 -19.85 -19.88 -16.14
CA GLY A 325 -20.64 -19.28 -17.21
C GLY A 325 -21.91 -20.05 -17.60
N GLN A 326 -22.35 -21.04 -16.82
CA GLN A 326 -23.61 -21.78 -17.03
C GLN A 326 -24.76 -21.22 -16.19
N PHE A 327 -25.18 -20.01 -16.51
CA PHE A 327 -26.34 -19.36 -15.90
C PHE A 327 -27.35 -18.93 -16.96
N SER A 328 -28.60 -18.76 -16.52
CA SER A 328 -29.69 -18.26 -17.37
C SER A 328 -29.35 -16.85 -17.90
N PRO A 329 -29.71 -16.51 -19.15
CA PRO A 329 -29.42 -15.19 -19.72
C PRO A 329 -29.86 -14.06 -18.79
N LEU A 330 -29.02 -13.03 -18.66
CA LEU A 330 -29.38 -11.87 -17.86
C LEU A 330 -30.49 -11.10 -18.56
N ASP A 331 -31.52 -10.79 -17.79
CA ASP A 331 -32.66 -10.00 -18.25
C ASP A 331 -32.46 -8.54 -17.85
N ALA A 332 -32.27 -7.69 -18.86
CA ALA A 332 -32.03 -6.27 -18.66
C ALA A 332 -33.22 -5.53 -18.01
N THR A 333 -34.43 -6.10 -18.04
CA THR A 333 -35.62 -5.48 -17.45
C THR A 333 -35.71 -5.73 -15.93
N THR A 334 -35.12 -6.82 -15.45
CA THR A 334 -35.11 -7.19 -14.02
C THR A 334 -33.78 -6.93 -13.34
N PHE A 335 -32.70 -6.74 -14.12
CA PHE A 335 -31.39 -6.41 -13.57
C PHE A 335 -31.38 -5.02 -12.91
N PRO A 336 -30.85 -4.87 -11.68
CA PRO A 336 -31.01 -3.65 -10.88
C PRO A 336 -29.95 -2.59 -11.23
N THR A 337 -29.83 -2.22 -12.51
CA THR A 337 -28.78 -1.29 -12.99
C THR A 337 -28.88 0.07 -12.30
N ALA A 338 -30.09 0.63 -12.15
CA ALA A 338 -30.28 1.94 -11.55
C ALA A 338 -29.83 1.95 -10.08
N GLU A 339 -30.20 0.92 -9.32
CA GLU A 339 -29.80 0.77 -7.92
C GLU A 339 -28.29 0.56 -7.77
N ILE A 340 -27.67 -0.23 -8.65
CA ILE A 340 -26.22 -0.44 -8.63
C ILE A 340 -25.48 0.89 -8.81
N LEU A 341 -25.94 1.72 -9.75
CA LEU A 341 -25.35 3.03 -10.03
C LEU A 341 -25.57 4.02 -8.88
N ASP A 342 -26.76 4.02 -8.27
CA ASP A 342 -27.11 4.85 -7.12
C ASP A 342 -26.25 4.50 -5.90
N LEU A 343 -26.08 3.20 -5.63
CA LEU A 343 -25.26 2.69 -4.53
C LEU A 343 -23.75 2.81 -4.78
N LYS A 344 -23.31 3.23 -5.98
CA LYS A 344 -21.91 3.18 -6.42
C LYS A 344 -21.29 1.80 -6.20
N LEU A 345 -22.07 0.76 -6.50
CA LEU A 345 -21.67 -0.61 -6.30
C LEU A 345 -20.86 -1.10 -7.49
N LYS A 346 -19.71 -1.73 -7.23
CA LYS A 346 -18.89 -2.37 -8.27
C LYS A 346 -19.18 -3.87 -8.34
N ILE A 347 -19.59 -4.37 -9.49
CA ILE A 347 -19.66 -5.81 -9.77
C ILE A 347 -18.40 -6.24 -10.51
N ILE A 348 -17.77 -7.32 -10.08
CA ILE A 348 -16.67 -7.99 -10.78
C ILE A 348 -17.03 -9.46 -10.95
N LEU A 349 -17.17 -9.90 -12.20
CA LEU A 349 -17.50 -11.27 -12.54
C LEU A 349 -16.29 -11.99 -13.12
N TYR A 350 -15.90 -13.08 -12.47
CA TYR A 350 -14.86 -14.00 -12.87
C TYR A 350 -15.47 -15.26 -13.46
N LYS A 351 -15.06 -15.61 -14.68
CA LYS A 351 -15.46 -16.86 -15.32
C LYS A 351 -14.31 -17.85 -15.36
N LEU A 352 -14.56 -19.08 -14.92
CA LEU A 352 -13.68 -20.23 -15.11
C LEU A 352 -14.03 -20.95 -16.43
N PRO A 353 -13.22 -20.85 -17.50
CA PRO A 353 -13.52 -21.50 -18.78
C PRO A 353 -13.49 -23.03 -18.71
N ARG A 354 -14.43 -23.65 -19.45
CA ARG A 354 -14.54 -25.10 -19.63
C ARG A 354 -13.69 -25.60 -20.81
N GLN A 355 -13.43 -26.92 -20.87
CA GLN A 355 -12.54 -27.53 -21.86
C GLN A 355 -12.98 -27.30 -23.32
N PHE A 356 -14.30 -27.20 -23.52
CA PHE A 356 -14.93 -26.92 -24.81
C PHE A 356 -15.96 -25.81 -24.63
N ASP A 357 -15.50 -24.64 -24.20
CA ASP A 357 -16.35 -23.48 -24.04
C ASP A 357 -16.56 -22.79 -25.40
N PRO A 358 -17.77 -22.81 -25.99
CA PRO A 358 -18.03 -22.14 -27.26
C PRO A 358 -18.06 -20.61 -27.11
N ASP A 359 -18.16 -20.10 -25.88
CA ASP A 359 -18.24 -18.68 -25.60
C ASP A 359 -17.49 -18.30 -24.30
N PRO A 360 -16.16 -18.47 -24.27
CA PRO A 360 -15.36 -18.22 -23.08
C PRO A 360 -15.53 -16.78 -22.57
N PHE A 361 -15.65 -15.80 -23.48
CA PHE A 361 -15.82 -14.40 -23.13
C PHE A 361 -17.29 -13.94 -22.97
N LEU A 362 -18.26 -14.87 -22.96
CA LEU A 362 -19.69 -14.60 -22.80
C LEU A 362 -20.25 -13.55 -23.78
N ARG A 363 -19.71 -13.50 -25.00
CA ARG A 363 -20.05 -12.54 -26.06
C ARG A 363 -21.38 -12.84 -26.74
N LEU A 364 -21.86 -14.07 -26.68
CA LEU A 364 -23.15 -14.50 -27.22
C LEU A 364 -24.29 -14.24 -26.23
N THR A 365 -23.99 -13.64 -25.07
CA THR A 365 -24.95 -13.30 -24.03
C THR A 365 -25.22 -11.80 -23.97
N THR A 366 -26.27 -11.40 -23.23
CA THR A 366 -26.57 -10.00 -22.91
C THR A 366 -25.64 -9.40 -21.83
N LEU A 367 -24.73 -10.22 -21.26
CA LEU A 367 -23.91 -9.87 -20.11
C LEU A 367 -23.08 -8.60 -20.33
N ASN A 368 -22.41 -8.47 -21.48
CA ASN A 368 -21.55 -7.31 -21.76
C ASN A 368 -22.32 -6.00 -21.65
N ASN A 369 -23.45 -5.89 -22.35
CA ASN A 369 -24.28 -4.68 -22.33
C ASN A 369 -24.80 -4.38 -20.91
N ILE A 370 -25.29 -5.40 -20.20
CA ILE A 370 -25.88 -5.24 -18.86
C ILE A 370 -24.82 -4.85 -17.84
N LEU A 371 -23.68 -5.57 -17.78
CA LEU A 371 -22.58 -5.23 -16.87
C LEU A 371 -21.99 -3.86 -17.20
N CYS A 372 -21.75 -3.52 -18.48
CA CYS A 372 -21.18 -2.21 -18.80
C CYS A 372 -22.12 -1.04 -18.48
N ASN A 373 -23.43 -1.21 -18.66
CA ASN A 373 -24.41 -0.21 -18.22
C ASN A 373 -24.36 -0.03 -16.69
N ALA A 374 -24.09 -1.09 -15.94
CA ALA A 374 -23.88 -1.07 -14.50
C ALA A 374 -22.43 -0.75 -14.06
N LYS A 375 -21.53 -0.36 -14.98
CA LYS A 375 -20.10 -0.11 -14.73
C LYS A 375 -19.36 -1.30 -14.09
N GLY A 376 -19.80 -2.53 -14.38
CA GLY A 376 -19.19 -3.76 -13.91
C GLY A 376 -17.87 -4.11 -14.60
N THR A 377 -17.23 -5.17 -14.10
CA THR A 377 -16.04 -5.79 -14.69
C THR A 377 -16.34 -7.24 -15.02
N PHE A 378 -15.85 -7.71 -16.17
CA PHE A 378 -15.83 -9.13 -16.54
C PHE A 378 -14.39 -9.53 -16.86
N GLU A 379 -13.92 -10.61 -16.24
CA GLU A 379 -12.63 -11.23 -16.51
C GLU A 379 -12.78 -12.75 -16.63
N LEU A 380 -12.12 -13.30 -17.64
CA LEU A 380 -11.90 -14.72 -17.80
C LEU A 380 -10.68 -15.12 -16.95
N LEU A 381 -10.86 -16.07 -16.04
CA LEU A 381 -9.76 -16.62 -15.27
C LEU A 381 -8.93 -17.54 -16.16
N GLU A 382 -7.71 -17.13 -16.44
CA GLU A 382 -6.80 -17.90 -17.26
C GLU A 382 -6.32 -19.14 -16.48
N PRO A 383 -6.41 -20.35 -17.06
CA PRO A 383 -6.09 -21.58 -16.34
C PRO A 383 -4.72 -21.61 -15.65
N HIS A 384 -3.69 -21.02 -16.28
CA HIS A 384 -2.34 -20.98 -15.70
C HIS A 384 -2.26 -20.08 -14.44
N THR A 385 -3.11 -19.05 -14.35
CA THR A 385 -3.07 -18.11 -13.23
C THR A 385 -3.66 -18.71 -11.95
N THR A 386 -4.52 -19.74 -12.04
CA THR A 386 -5.22 -20.28 -10.85
C THR A 386 -4.28 -20.99 -9.88
N SER A 387 -3.05 -21.32 -10.32
CA SER A 387 -1.93 -21.69 -9.46
C SER A 387 -1.53 -20.60 -8.46
N ASN A 388 -1.84 -19.34 -8.78
CA ASN A 388 -1.65 -18.16 -7.97
C ASN A 388 -2.99 -17.47 -7.74
N PRO A 389 -3.82 -17.95 -6.80
CA PRO A 389 -5.22 -17.55 -6.69
C PRO A 389 -5.44 -16.04 -6.54
N LEU A 390 -4.52 -15.35 -5.87
CA LEU A 390 -4.58 -13.90 -5.70
C LEU A 390 -4.22 -13.12 -6.98
N PHE A 391 -3.35 -13.67 -7.84
CA PHE A 391 -3.06 -13.07 -9.15
C PHE A 391 -4.20 -13.30 -10.14
N SER A 392 -4.92 -14.43 -10.07
CA SER A 392 -6.11 -14.69 -10.89
C SER A 392 -7.17 -13.59 -10.80
N ILE A 393 -7.28 -12.94 -9.64
CA ILE A 393 -8.23 -11.85 -9.39
C ILE A 393 -7.58 -10.46 -9.46
N ARG A 394 -6.52 -10.31 -10.26
CA ARG A 394 -5.77 -9.05 -10.45
C ARG A 394 -6.62 -7.82 -10.75
N SER A 395 -7.75 -7.96 -11.45
CA SER A 395 -8.64 -6.82 -11.71
C SER A 395 -9.32 -6.28 -10.44
N PHE A 396 -9.58 -7.12 -9.44
CA PHE A 396 -10.08 -6.69 -8.14
C PHE A 396 -9.04 -5.84 -7.43
N TYR A 397 -7.79 -6.29 -7.37
CA TYR A 397 -6.69 -5.52 -6.78
C TYR A 397 -6.40 -4.23 -7.56
N THR A 398 -6.43 -4.27 -8.89
CA THR A 398 -6.28 -3.06 -9.70
C THR A 398 -7.39 -2.05 -9.41
N PHE A 399 -8.63 -2.51 -9.28
CA PHE A 399 -9.75 -1.66 -8.91
C PHE A 399 -9.57 -1.04 -7.52
N LEU A 400 -9.15 -1.83 -6.52
CA LEU A 400 -8.90 -1.32 -5.18
C LEU A 400 -7.74 -0.34 -5.15
N ALA A 401 -6.59 -0.63 -5.77
CA ALA A 401 -5.44 0.28 -5.82
C ALA A 401 -5.78 1.63 -6.46
N ARG A 402 -6.51 1.63 -7.59
CA ARG A 402 -6.94 2.88 -8.23
C ARG A 402 -7.87 3.69 -7.34
N THR A 403 -8.78 2.99 -6.66
CA THR A 403 -9.71 3.61 -5.72
C THR A 403 -8.95 4.19 -4.52
N HIS A 404 -8.02 3.42 -3.95
CA HIS A 404 -7.13 3.84 -2.88
C HIS A 404 -6.35 5.11 -3.28
N LEU A 405 -5.69 5.10 -4.44
CA LEU A 405 -4.91 6.25 -4.90
C LEU A 405 -5.79 7.50 -5.13
N ALA A 406 -7.01 7.33 -5.62
CA ALA A 406 -7.95 8.43 -5.80
C ALA A 406 -8.38 9.03 -4.45
N VAL A 407 -8.74 8.18 -3.48
CA VAL A 407 -9.11 8.62 -2.12
C VAL A 407 -7.91 9.25 -1.40
N ALA A 408 -6.71 8.70 -1.57
CA ALA A 408 -5.45 9.23 -1.08
C ALA A 408 -4.98 10.49 -1.83
N LYS A 409 -5.74 10.99 -2.83
CA LYS A 409 -5.39 12.17 -3.65
C LYS A 409 -3.98 12.09 -4.23
N ASN A 410 -3.59 10.92 -4.71
CA ASN A 410 -2.28 10.65 -5.32
C ASN A 410 -1.08 10.83 -4.37
N GLN A 411 -1.33 10.73 -3.05
CA GLN A 411 -0.32 10.78 -2.00
C GLN A 411 0.04 9.37 -1.53
N SER A 412 1.24 9.24 -0.97
CA SER A 412 1.70 8.02 -0.29
C SER A 412 0.92 7.80 0.99
N THR A 413 0.74 6.54 1.40
CA THR A 413 -0.04 6.18 2.59
C THR A 413 0.80 5.39 3.58
N TRP A 414 0.53 5.61 4.87
CA TRP A 414 1.26 4.97 5.96
C TRP A 414 0.46 3.80 6.53
N SER A 415 1.14 2.68 6.79
CA SER A 415 0.51 1.54 7.46
C SER A 415 0.34 1.80 8.95
N SER A 416 -0.60 1.09 9.57
CA SER A 416 -0.59 0.92 11.02
C SER A 416 0.74 0.29 11.47
N VAL A 417 1.08 0.46 12.75
CA VAL A 417 2.28 -0.18 13.32
C VAL A 417 2.10 -1.69 13.32
N TYR A 418 3.11 -2.40 12.84
CA TYR A 418 3.16 -3.85 12.84
C TYR A 418 4.58 -4.35 13.12
N THR A 419 4.71 -5.59 13.57
CA THR A 419 6.03 -6.20 13.74
C THR A 419 6.62 -6.55 12.38
N GLY A 420 7.64 -5.79 11.97
CA GLY A 420 8.33 -5.97 10.72
C GLY A 420 9.02 -7.34 10.68
N ILE A 421 8.82 -8.08 9.59
CA ILE A 421 9.56 -9.34 9.36
C ILE A 421 11.06 -9.15 9.39
N SER A 422 11.47 -7.92 9.13
CA SER A 422 12.80 -7.64 8.70
C SER A 422 13.76 -7.43 9.87
N GLN A 423 13.26 -7.09 11.04
CA GLN A 423 14.06 -7.00 12.27
C GLN A 423 13.32 -7.56 13.49
N ALA A 424 12.08 -8.08 13.33
CA ALA A 424 11.20 -8.37 14.47
C ALA A 424 10.96 -7.14 15.38
N LEU A 425 11.01 -5.94 14.78
CA LEU A 425 10.77 -4.66 15.44
C LEU A 425 9.42 -4.09 15.01
N ASN A 426 8.78 -3.33 15.89
CA ASN A 426 7.58 -2.60 15.53
C ASN A 426 7.93 -1.43 14.62
N GLY A 427 7.32 -1.39 13.44
CA GLY A 427 7.54 -0.36 12.45
C GLY A 427 6.25 0.01 11.72
N THR A 428 6.33 1.10 10.97
CA THR A 428 5.31 1.51 10.00
C THR A 428 5.94 1.58 8.63
N THR A 429 5.14 1.37 7.59
CA THR A 429 5.61 1.40 6.20
C THR A 429 4.85 2.47 5.46
N VAL A 430 5.59 3.35 4.77
CA VAL A 430 5.01 4.21 3.75
C VAL A 430 4.94 3.47 2.43
N THR A 431 3.81 3.57 1.73
CA THR A 431 3.52 2.80 0.53
C THR A 431 3.02 3.65 -0.62
N TYR A 432 3.25 3.16 -1.84
CA TYR A 432 2.71 3.75 -3.06
C TYR A 432 2.45 2.66 -4.12
N PRO A 433 1.23 2.57 -4.68
CA PRO A 433 0.92 1.59 -5.72
C PRO A 433 1.52 1.98 -7.07
N ALA A 434 1.98 0.99 -7.85
CA ALA A 434 2.54 1.18 -9.18
C ALA A 434 1.64 0.53 -10.25
N PHE A 435 1.40 1.24 -11.35
CA PHE A 435 0.55 0.79 -12.44
C PHE A 435 1.33 0.60 -13.76
N GLY A 436 1.06 -0.51 -14.45
CA GLY A 436 1.58 -0.78 -15.78
C GLY A 436 0.99 0.17 -16.83
N LYS A 437 1.50 0.08 -18.06
CA LYS A 437 1.05 0.95 -19.17
C LYS A 437 -0.40 0.70 -19.60
N ASP A 438 -0.88 -0.52 -19.37
CA ASP A 438 -2.28 -0.93 -19.53
C ASP A 438 -3.17 -0.46 -18.37
N GLY A 439 -2.56 0.17 -17.36
CA GLY A 439 -3.17 0.65 -16.13
C GLY A 439 -3.46 -0.44 -15.10
N GLN A 440 -3.03 -1.69 -15.31
CA GLN A 440 -3.16 -2.74 -14.29
C GLN A 440 -2.17 -2.48 -13.15
N LEU A 441 -2.55 -2.87 -11.93
CA LEU A 441 -1.64 -2.85 -10.80
C LEU A 441 -0.50 -3.85 -11.06
N ILE A 442 0.74 -3.39 -11.05
CA ILE A 442 1.92 -4.26 -11.17
C ILE A 442 2.50 -4.60 -9.78
N GLY A 443 2.28 -3.75 -8.78
CA GLY A 443 2.74 -3.97 -7.42
C GLY A 443 2.68 -2.72 -6.55
N ILE A 444 3.29 -2.81 -5.37
CA ILE A 444 3.31 -1.75 -4.35
C ILE A 444 4.74 -1.58 -3.88
N ALA A 445 5.21 -0.35 -3.90
CA ALA A 445 6.47 0.04 -3.29
C ALA A 445 6.27 0.28 -1.78
N GLY A 446 7.27 -0.05 -0.98
CA GLY A 446 7.25 0.18 0.46
C GLY A 446 8.61 0.57 1.03
N ILE A 447 8.60 1.41 2.06
CA ILE A 447 9.78 1.76 2.86
C ILE A 447 9.44 1.65 4.34
N ASP A 448 10.18 0.81 5.07
CA ASP A 448 10.03 0.64 6.51
C ASP A 448 10.66 1.81 7.27
N VAL A 449 9.92 2.31 8.26
CA VAL A 449 10.39 3.21 9.30
C VAL A 449 10.17 2.53 10.65
N PHE A 450 11.20 2.54 11.48
CA PHE A 450 11.15 2.03 12.86
C PHE A 450 11.31 3.22 13.81
N PRO A 451 10.23 3.93 14.19
CA PRO A 451 10.33 5.18 14.95
C PRO A 451 11.11 5.02 16.25
N ASP A 452 10.95 3.89 16.92
CA ASP A 452 11.55 3.60 18.23
C ASP A 452 13.09 3.54 18.18
N GLU A 453 13.62 3.32 16.98
CA GLU A 453 15.05 3.18 16.71
C GLU A 453 15.71 4.46 16.21
N LEU A 454 14.94 5.53 16.03
CA LEU A 454 15.46 6.84 15.69
C LEU A 454 16.05 7.51 16.94
N ASP A 455 17.04 8.39 16.72
CA ASP A 455 17.62 9.21 17.79
C ASP A 455 16.55 10.03 18.52
N GLY A 456 16.65 10.16 19.85
CA GLY A 456 15.60 10.72 20.71
C GLY A 456 14.91 11.99 20.17
N PRO A 457 15.64 13.05 19.81
CA PRO A 457 15.04 14.26 19.25
C PRO A 457 14.30 14.03 17.93
N LEU A 458 14.82 13.17 17.04
CA LEU A 458 14.19 12.86 15.76
C LEU A 458 12.98 11.93 15.95
N ARG A 459 13.07 10.94 16.85
CA ARG A 459 11.99 10.01 17.17
C ARG A 459 10.71 10.73 17.58
N ASP A 460 10.82 11.67 18.52
CA ASP A 460 9.65 12.35 19.07
C ASP A 460 8.99 13.25 18.02
N LEU A 461 9.80 13.89 17.16
CA LEU A 461 9.31 14.65 16.01
C LEU A 461 8.65 13.75 14.97
N VAL A 462 9.26 12.63 14.61
CA VAL A 462 8.71 11.66 13.65
C VAL A 462 7.41 11.06 14.15
N ARG A 463 7.30 10.68 15.43
CA ARG A 463 6.05 10.19 16.01
C ARG A 463 4.95 11.26 15.95
N THR A 464 5.26 12.49 16.34
CA THR A 464 4.32 13.60 16.25
C THR A 464 3.86 13.86 14.80
N ALA A 465 4.79 13.80 13.85
CA ALA A 465 4.48 13.97 12.43
C ALA A 465 3.64 12.81 11.88
N LEU A 466 3.90 11.56 12.29
CA LEU A 466 3.11 10.38 11.95
C LEU A 466 1.69 10.48 12.51
N ASP A 467 1.52 10.93 13.76
CA ASP A 467 0.19 11.14 14.35
C ASP A 467 -0.64 12.17 13.56
N ASN A 468 0.02 13.16 12.96
CA ASN A 468 -0.62 14.15 12.09
C ASN A 468 -0.90 13.64 10.67
N ARG A 469 -0.22 12.56 10.22
CA ARG A 469 -0.55 11.85 8.98
C ARG A 469 -1.77 10.95 9.26
N ASN A 470 -2.94 11.57 9.35
CA ASN A 470 -4.25 10.99 9.70
C ASN A 470 -4.83 10.01 8.65
N SER A 471 -4.05 9.01 8.24
CA SER A 471 -4.55 7.87 7.50
C SER A 471 -3.67 6.65 7.72
N MET A 472 -3.99 5.90 8.77
CA MET A 472 -3.50 4.55 9.02
C MET A 472 -4.08 3.58 7.97
N GLY A 473 -3.66 3.65 6.70
CA GLY A 473 -3.92 2.65 5.64
C GLY A 473 -5.38 2.33 5.24
N TYR A 474 -6.36 2.57 6.10
CA TYR A 474 -7.78 2.32 5.93
C TYR A 474 -8.40 3.68 5.76
N LEU A 475 -8.41 4.19 4.52
CA LEU A 475 -8.97 5.50 4.23
C LEU A 475 -10.51 5.40 4.30
N PRO A 476 -11.17 5.98 5.32
CA PRO A 476 -12.61 6.24 5.21
C PRO A 476 -12.78 7.31 4.12
N GLY A 477 -13.45 6.96 3.04
CA GLY A 477 -13.57 7.82 1.88
C GLY A 477 -15.01 8.23 1.63
N ALA A 478 -15.23 9.49 1.25
CA ALA A 478 -16.46 9.86 0.54
C ALA A 478 -16.41 9.19 -0.85
N PHE A 479 -16.94 7.96 -0.95
CA PHE A 479 -16.96 7.20 -2.19
C PHE A 479 -17.81 7.84 -3.30
N ALA A 480 -18.49 8.96 -2.99
CA ALA A 480 -19.31 9.73 -3.91
C ALA A 480 -18.55 10.23 -5.15
N ASP A 481 -17.26 10.55 -5.01
CA ASP A 481 -16.43 11.14 -6.07
C ASP A 481 -15.70 10.09 -6.94
N ILE A 482 -15.84 8.79 -6.64
CA ILE A 482 -15.19 7.73 -7.42
C ILE A 482 -15.97 7.48 -8.71
N ASN A 483 -15.26 7.61 -9.82
CA ASN A 483 -15.80 7.29 -11.13
C ASN A 483 -15.61 5.80 -11.47
N LEU A 484 -16.68 5.02 -11.37
CA LEU A 484 -16.69 3.62 -11.78
C LEU A 484 -16.73 3.48 -13.30
N ALA A 485 -15.79 2.72 -13.85
CA ALA A 485 -15.71 2.42 -15.28
C ALA A 485 -16.09 0.96 -15.57
N CYS A 486 -16.67 0.71 -16.76
CA CYS A 486 -16.79 -0.65 -17.27
C CYS A 486 -15.41 -1.19 -17.67
N SER A 487 -15.16 -2.47 -17.40
CA SER A 487 -14.02 -3.20 -17.95
C SER A 487 -14.47 -4.60 -18.38
N TYR A 488 -14.60 -4.83 -19.68
CA TYR A 488 -15.05 -6.13 -20.19
C TYR A 488 -13.93 -6.79 -20.99
N GLN A 489 -13.38 -7.89 -20.47
CA GLN A 489 -12.32 -8.59 -21.18
C GLN A 489 -12.85 -9.20 -22.48
N THR A 490 -12.05 -9.06 -23.54
CA THR A 490 -12.32 -9.65 -24.84
C THR A 490 -11.11 -10.47 -25.27
N ALA A 491 -11.28 -11.42 -26.19
CA ALA A 491 -10.17 -12.17 -26.81
C ALA A 491 -9.06 -11.29 -27.42
N ALA A 492 -9.31 -10.00 -27.67
CA ALA A 492 -8.33 -9.05 -28.21
C ALA A 492 -7.52 -8.36 -27.10
N GLY A 493 -7.15 -9.10 -26.05
CA GLY A 493 -6.18 -8.65 -25.06
C GLY A 493 -4.78 -8.61 -25.68
N THR A 494 -4.05 -7.54 -25.44
CA THR A 494 -2.68 -7.33 -25.91
C THR A 494 -1.80 -8.51 -25.54
N VAL A 495 -1.28 -9.21 -26.56
CA VAL A 495 -0.15 -10.11 -26.38
C VAL A 495 0.98 -9.24 -25.85
N ASP A 496 1.39 -9.46 -24.60
CA ASP A 496 2.66 -8.94 -24.10
C ASP A 496 3.73 -9.52 -25.04
N SER A 497 4.22 -8.69 -25.97
CA SER A 497 4.91 -9.17 -27.17
C SER A 497 6.27 -9.81 -26.90
N CYS A 498 6.70 -9.82 -25.64
CA CYS A 498 7.99 -10.30 -25.22
C CYS A 498 7.87 -11.09 -23.91
N SER A 499 8.52 -12.26 -23.90
CA SER A 499 8.63 -13.16 -22.75
C SER A 499 10.03 -13.05 -22.15
N PRO A 500 10.21 -13.35 -20.85
CA PRO A 500 11.55 -13.44 -20.26
C PRO A 500 12.36 -14.55 -20.95
N SER A 501 13.65 -14.31 -21.17
CA SER A 501 14.57 -15.30 -21.75
C SER A 501 14.82 -16.50 -20.83
N ALA A 502 14.58 -16.34 -19.53
CA ALA A 502 14.74 -17.35 -18.49
C ALA A 502 13.38 -17.72 -17.88
N THR A 503 13.02 -19.00 -17.92
CA THR A 503 11.76 -19.52 -17.35
C THR A 503 11.71 -19.40 -15.83
N ASN A 504 12.87 -19.47 -15.16
CA ASN A 504 13.00 -19.26 -13.72
C ASN A 504 13.17 -17.78 -13.34
N GLY A 505 12.94 -16.83 -14.26
CA GLY A 505 13.15 -15.39 -14.01
C GLY A 505 14.62 -15.00 -13.79
N GLY A 506 15.57 -15.89 -14.12
CA GLY A 506 16.99 -15.70 -13.90
C GLY A 506 17.39 -15.84 -12.43
N ILE A 507 16.69 -16.64 -11.62
CA ILE A 507 17.09 -16.92 -10.23
C ILE A 507 18.41 -17.71 -10.21
N CYS A 508 19.30 -17.38 -9.27
CA CYS A 508 20.54 -18.13 -9.07
C CYS A 508 20.26 -19.53 -8.51
N GLU A 509 20.93 -20.55 -9.06
CA GLU A 509 20.92 -21.90 -8.48
C GLU A 509 21.56 -21.90 -7.09
N ALA A 510 21.04 -22.69 -6.14
CA ALA A 510 21.66 -22.81 -4.83
C ALA A 510 22.96 -23.63 -4.91
N THR A 511 24.05 -23.13 -4.34
CA THR A 511 25.38 -23.78 -4.40
C THR A 511 26.04 -24.01 -3.05
N ASP A 512 25.53 -23.42 -1.96
CA ASP A 512 26.13 -23.54 -0.62
C ASP A 512 25.21 -24.25 0.38
N ALA A 513 25.20 -25.58 0.31
CA ALA A 513 24.50 -26.41 1.28
C ALA A 513 25.30 -26.65 2.58
N ALA A 514 26.60 -26.32 2.60
CA ALA A 514 27.49 -26.68 3.70
C ALA A 514 27.58 -25.64 4.81
N THR A 515 27.46 -24.34 4.46
CA THR A 515 27.54 -23.27 5.46
C THR A 515 26.19 -23.10 6.17
N SER A 516 26.22 -22.87 7.48
CA SER A 516 24.99 -22.56 8.22
C SER A 516 24.50 -21.14 7.93
N LEU A 517 23.18 -20.90 8.02
CA LEU A 517 22.61 -19.55 7.89
C LEU A 517 23.26 -18.56 8.87
N LYS A 518 23.52 -18.99 10.12
CA LYS A 518 24.20 -18.17 11.11
C LYS A 518 25.58 -17.72 10.63
N GLN A 519 26.37 -18.60 10.01
CA GLN A 519 27.69 -18.21 9.48
C GLN A 519 27.61 -17.20 8.31
N ARG A 520 26.56 -17.29 7.49
CA ARG A 520 26.33 -16.37 6.36
C ARG A 520 25.74 -15.02 6.76
N VAL A 521 24.87 -14.98 7.76
CA VAL A 521 24.16 -13.76 8.19
C VAL A 521 24.85 -13.05 9.37
N CYS A 522 25.53 -13.80 10.25
CA CYS A 522 26.22 -13.21 11.41
C CYS A 522 27.60 -12.68 11.05
N CYS A 523 27.93 -11.54 11.65
CA CYS A 523 29.24 -10.94 11.59
C CYS A 523 30.25 -11.75 12.41
N ALA A 524 31.41 -12.06 11.83
CA ALA A 524 32.48 -12.71 12.59
C ALA A 524 33.08 -11.69 13.56
N GLY A 525 33.16 -12.03 14.85
CA GLY A 525 33.87 -11.23 15.85
C GLY A 525 33.25 -9.87 16.20
N CYS A 526 31.91 -9.75 16.26
CA CYS A 526 31.24 -8.49 16.67
C CYS A 526 31.90 -7.89 17.92
N GLY A 527 32.47 -6.69 17.81
CA GLY A 527 33.39 -6.13 18.80
C GLY A 527 34.71 -5.61 18.25
N ALA A 528 34.77 -5.15 16.99
CA ALA A 528 35.65 -4.05 16.64
C ALA A 528 34.76 -2.89 16.16
N PRO A 529 34.86 -1.69 16.75
CA PRO A 529 34.22 -0.52 16.16
C PRO A 529 34.74 -0.37 14.72
N PRO A 530 33.97 0.30 13.82
CA PRO A 530 34.52 0.65 12.51
C PRO A 530 35.90 1.30 12.72
N PRO A 531 36.90 1.05 11.84
CA PRO A 531 38.12 1.84 11.91
C PRO A 531 37.66 3.27 11.97
N ILE A 532 38.00 3.94 13.07
CA ILE A 532 37.87 5.38 13.16
C ILE A 532 38.65 5.82 11.93
N VAL A 533 37.94 6.28 10.89
CA VAL A 533 38.55 7.17 9.93
C VAL A 533 38.82 8.39 10.78
N SER A 534 39.97 8.36 11.44
CA SER A 534 40.51 9.50 12.11
C SER A 534 40.50 10.56 11.01
N PRO A 535 39.86 11.72 11.23
CA PRO A 535 40.20 12.86 10.39
C PRO A 535 41.73 12.91 10.37
N PRO A 536 42.35 13.14 9.21
CA PRO A 536 43.79 13.01 9.05
C PRO A 536 44.48 13.68 10.23
N ALA A 537 45.38 12.95 10.88
CA ALA A 537 46.09 13.39 12.07
C ALA A 537 46.50 14.85 11.89
N GLU A 538 45.87 15.73 12.66
CA GLU A 538 46.33 17.11 12.78
C GLU A 538 47.71 17.02 13.44
N SER A 539 48.73 17.09 12.58
CA SER A 539 50.05 17.55 12.99
C SER A 539 49.82 18.85 13.74
N SER A 540 50.34 18.91 14.96
CA SER A 540 50.44 20.07 15.83
C SER A 540 51.09 21.25 15.10
N GLY A 541 50.26 21.95 14.34
CA GLY A 541 50.51 23.26 13.76
C GLY A 541 49.34 24.11 14.21
N ILE A 542 49.58 24.94 15.23
CA ILE A 542 48.65 25.94 15.74
C ILE A 542 48.15 26.77 14.55
N LYS A 543 46.97 26.44 14.02
CA LYS A 543 46.31 27.21 12.98
C LYS A 543 45.39 28.22 13.64
N LEU A 544 45.88 29.44 13.53
CA LEU A 544 45.35 30.75 13.87
C LEU A 544 43.98 31.04 13.19
N SER A 545 42.90 30.34 13.55
CA SER A 545 41.57 30.62 12.99
C SER A 545 40.39 30.64 13.98
N THR A 546 40.57 30.21 15.23
CA THR A 546 39.54 30.31 16.29
C THR A 546 39.67 31.54 17.20
N LEU A 547 40.56 32.48 16.86
CA LEU A 547 40.65 33.79 17.53
C LEU A 547 39.98 34.94 16.75
N LEU A 548 39.44 34.69 15.55
CA LEU A 548 38.86 35.74 14.69
C LEU A 548 37.33 35.82 14.73
N ALA A 549 36.63 34.81 15.27
CA ALA A 549 35.17 34.87 15.43
C ALA A 549 34.72 35.67 16.67
N ALA A 550 35.60 35.90 17.66
CA ALA A 550 35.31 36.72 18.83
C ALA A 550 35.69 38.21 18.66
N ILE A 551 36.44 38.55 17.60
CA ILE A 551 36.88 39.93 17.31
C ILE A 551 36.01 40.61 16.24
N PHE A 552 35.35 39.85 15.35
CA PHE A 552 34.42 40.42 14.36
C PHE A 552 32.99 40.67 14.90
N GLY A 553 32.56 39.97 15.96
CA GLY A 553 31.30 40.26 16.65
C GLY A 553 31.33 41.53 17.50
N SER A 554 32.53 42.01 17.87
CA SER A 554 32.72 43.17 18.74
C SER A 554 33.08 44.45 17.96
N LEU A 555 33.49 44.37 16.69
CA LEU A 555 33.65 45.55 15.82
C LEU A 555 32.34 46.01 15.16
N PHE A 556 31.41 45.10 14.85
CA PHE A 556 30.16 45.47 14.18
C PHE A 556 29.19 46.21 15.13
N GLY A 557 29.20 45.85 16.42
CA GLY A 557 28.44 46.56 17.45
C GLY A 557 28.92 48.01 17.66
N VAL A 558 30.23 48.25 17.66
CA VAL A 558 30.82 49.58 17.91
C VAL A 558 30.66 50.52 16.69
N VAL A 559 30.69 50.00 15.46
CA VAL A 559 30.48 50.81 14.24
C VAL A 559 29.02 51.26 14.10
N VAL A 560 28.05 50.44 14.51
CA VAL A 560 26.62 50.82 14.49
C VAL A 560 26.29 51.85 15.59
N THR A 561 26.94 51.78 16.76
CA THR A 561 26.74 52.80 17.81
C THR A 561 27.48 54.11 17.53
N ALA A 562 28.63 54.07 16.84
CA ALA A 562 29.39 55.27 16.46
C ALA A 562 28.73 56.06 15.31
N CYS A 563 28.09 55.38 14.34
CA CYS A 563 27.36 56.03 13.25
C CYS A 563 26.06 56.73 13.70
N LEU A 564 25.52 56.40 14.88
CA LEU A 564 24.32 57.03 15.43
C LEU A 564 24.60 58.28 16.28
N CYS A 565 25.86 58.53 16.66
CA CYS A 565 26.21 59.64 17.56
C CYS A 565 26.91 60.84 16.89
N PHE A 566 27.32 60.74 15.62
CA PHE A 566 27.98 61.86 14.93
C PHE A 566 27.55 62.00 13.46
N CYS A 567 26.52 62.81 13.21
CA CYS A 567 26.44 63.61 11.98
C CYS A 567 25.37 64.71 12.07
N PRO A 568 25.74 65.97 12.34
CA PRO A 568 25.08 67.11 11.74
C PRO A 568 25.88 67.56 10.50
N PHE A 569 25.16 68.11 9.52
CA PHE A 569 25.67 68.77 8.31
C PHE A 569 26.33 67.89 7.24
N LEU A 570 25.59 67.63 6.16
CA LEU A 570 26.01 68.06 4.82
C LEU A 570 24.77 68.31 3.95
N LYS A 571 24.53 69.59 3.68
CA LYS A 571 23.54 70.12 2.76
C LYS A 571 24.14 70.09 1.36
N GLY A 572 23.40 69.53 0.40
CA GLY A 572 23.35 70.06 -0.97
C GLY A 572 23.98 69.22 -2.08
N ARG A 573 23.13 68.56 -2.88
CA ARG A 573 22.92 68.91 -4.30
C ARG A 573 21.69 68.17 -4.87
N LYS A 574 20.94 68.88 -5.70
CA LYS A 574 19.66 68.50 -6.31
C LYS A 574 19.88 67.79 -7.66
N THR A 575 18.86 67.00 -8.04
CA THR A 575 18.35 66.69 -9.41
C THR A 575 19.20 65.83 -10.35
N LEU A 576 18.67 64.70 -10.85
CA LEU A 576 18.01 64.56 -12.17
C LEU A 576 17.45 63.12 -12.42
N PHE A 577 16.18 63.03 -12.88
CA PHE A 577 15.49 62.03 -13.74
C PHE A 577 15.92 60.54 -13.74
N ALA A 578 15.06 59.56 -13.47
CA ALA A 578 13.83 59.13 -14.16
C ALA A 578 14.03 58.69 -15.63
N LEU A 579 14.09 57.37 -15.85
CA LEU A 579 13.84 56.56 -17.06
C LEU A 579 13.84 55.10 -16.53
N LEU A 580 12.79 54.29 -16.53
CA LEU A 580 11.76 54.04 -17.54
C LEU A 580 10.45 53.54 -16.88
N PHE A 581 9.34 54.07 -17.37
CA PHE A 581 7.99 53.45 -17.40
C PHE A 581 8.08 51.99 -17.92
N ARG A 582 7.18 51.02 -17.66
CA ARG A 582 5.71 51.08 -17.83
C ARG A 582 5.08 49.70 -17.54
N ARG A 583 3.91 49.69 -16.87
CA ARG A 583 2.69 48.86 -17.10
C ARG A 583 2.80 47.32 -16.98
N ARG A 584 1.80 46.58 -16.47
CA ARG A 584 0.35 46.83 -16.39
C ARG A 584 -0.27 45.82 -15.40
N GLU A 585 -0.89 46.31 -14.33
CA GLU A 585 -2.09 45.67 -13.78
C GLU A 585 -3.31 46.45 -14.29
N LYS A 586 -4.40 45.74 -14.57
CA LYS A 586 -5.74 46.32 -14.68
C LYS A 586 -6.65 45.50 -13.77
N PRO A 587 -7.38 46.15 -12.87
CA PRO A 587 -8.70 45.71 -12.46
C PRO A 587 -9.78 46.44 -13.28
N MET A 588 -10.99 45.88 -13.33
CA MET A 588 -12.22 46.65 -13.56
C MET A 588 -13.28 46.11 -12.60
N ASP A 589 -13.68 46.96 -11.66
CA ASP A 589 -14.97 46.91 -10.98
C ASP A 589 -16.07 47.42 -11.93
N PHE A 590 -17.31 46.99 -11.72
CA PHE A 590 -18.48 47.88 -11.74
C PHE A 590 -19.62 47.28 -10.89
N GLU A 591 -19.77 47.87 -9.71
CA GLU A 591 -20.95 48.55 -9.16
C GLU A 591 -22.26 47.80 -8.80
N PHE A 592 -22.87 48.36 -7.75
CA PHE A 592 -23.94 47.90 -6.86
C PHE A 592 -25.36 47.97 -7.46
N GLU A 593 -26.26 47.12 -6.94
CA GLU A 593 -27.63 47.41 -6.44
C GLU A 593 -28.16 46.11 -5.80
N GLY A 594 -28.41 46.01 -4.50
CA GLY A 594 -29.58 46.53 -3.80
C GLY A 594 -30.54 45.37 -3.43
N GLY A 595 -30.75 45.04 -2.14
CA GLY A 595 -31.83 44.13 -1.76
C GLY A 595 -31.75 43.39 -0.42
N SER A 596 -32.26 44.03 0.64
CA SER A 596 -33.03 43.48 1.77
C SER A 596 -32.50 42.33 2.65
N PHE A 597 -32.28 42.71 3.91
CA PHE A 597 -32.45 41.93 5.15
C PHE A 597 -33.60 40.90 5.16
N ARG A 598 -33.34 39.75 5.81
CA ARG A 598 -34.29 39.09 6.73
C ARG A 598 -33.51 38.37 7.84
N GLU A 599 -33.66 38.86 9.06
CA GLU A 599 -33.40 38.14 10.32
C GLU A 599 -34.43 37.02 10.52
N GLY A 600 -34.02 36.00 11.25
CA GLY A 600 -34.88 34.90 11.70
C GLY A 600 -34.14 33.98 12.68
N SER A 601 -33.98 34.46 13.91
CA SER A 601 -33.60 33.70 15.11
C SER A 601 -34.53 32.49 15.33
N THR A 602 -34.04 31.38 15.90
CA THR A 602 -34.23 31.05 17.33
C THR A 602 -33.72 29.64 17.71
N VAL A 603 -33.10 29.64 18.88
CA VAL A 603 -32.74 28.54 19.78
C VAL A 603 -33.98 27.75 20.25
N ALA A 604 -33.85 26.43 20.45
CA ALA A 604 -34.56 25.72 21.51
C ALA A 604 -33.82 24.43 21.93
N ALA A 605 -33.38 24.42 23.18
CA ALA A 605 -33.01 23.23 23.94
C ALA A 605 -34.27 22.59 24.53
N VAL A 606 -34.36 21.26 24.58
CA VAL A 606 -35.22 20.55 25.54
C VAL A 606 -34.55 19.23 25.98
N THR A 607 -34.53 19.08 27.30
CA THR A 607 -34.14 17.99 28.20
C THR A 607 -34.96 16.70 28.07
N ALA A 608 -34.39 15.55 28.48
CA ALA A 608 -35.16 14.53 29.23
C ALA A 608 -34.24 13.63 30.08
N ALA A 609 -34.66 13.40 31.32
CA ALA A 609 -34.08 12.51 32.32
C ALA A 609 -34.95 11.24 32.52
N GLU A 610 -34.27 10.14 32.87
CA GLU A 610 -34.62 9.02 33.76
C GLU A 610 -35.95 8.24 33.68
N LEU A 611 -35.81 6.90 33.63
CA LEU A 611 -36.33 5.85 34.56
C LEU A 611 -36.22 4.49 33.83
N ALA A 612 -35.29 3.58 34.13
CA ALA A 612 -35.11 2.71 35.32
C ALA A 612 -36.01 1.45 35.39
N ALA A 613 -35.31 0.31 35.50
CA ALA A 613 -35.57 -0.88 36.32
C ALA A 613 -36.45 -2.04 35.80
N GLY A 614 -35.85 -3.24 35.88
CA GLY A 614 -36.55 -4.53 35.90
C GLY A 614 -35.58 -5.71 35.93
N SER A 615 -35.16 -6.15 37.12
CA SER A 615 -34.30 -7.31 37.39
C SER A 615 -35.09 -8.60 37.64
N ARG A 616 -34.47 -9.76 37.37
CA ARG A 616 -34.53 -11.07 38.09
C ARG A 616 -33.68 -12.09 37.31
N ALA A 617 -32.60 -12.68 37.80
CA ALA A 617 -32.34 -13.56 38.96
C ALA A 617 -32.72 -15.05 38.76
N GLY A 618 -31.73 -15.94 38.95
CA GLY A 618 -31.82 -17.41 39.09
C GLY A 618 -30.77 -18.13 38.22
N SER A 619 -29.57 -18.53 38.65
CA SER A 619 -29.08 -19.48 39.70
C SER A 619 -29.15 -20.98 39.33
N SER A 620 -27.99 -21.65 39.49
CA SER A 620 -27.75 -23.11 39.64
C SER A 620 -27.97 -23.99 38.39
N SER A 621 -27.26 -25.08 38.09
CA SER A 621 -26.17 -25.85 38.73
C SER A 621 -25.82 -27.04 37.80
N GLN A 622 -24.56 -27.52 37.86
CA GLN A 622 -24.08 -28.92 37.79
C GLN A 622 -24.57 -29.95 36.73
N GLY A 623 -23.60 -30.75 36.24
CA GLY A 623 -23.76 -32.10 35.67
C GLY A 623 -22.96 -32.29 34.38
N GLU A 624 -21.71 -32.80 34.41
CA GLU A 624 -21.29 -34.21 34.33
C GLU A 624 -21.50 -34.92 32.97
N SER A 625 -20.37 -35.46 32.45
CA SER A 625 -20.13 -36.66 31.60
C SER A 625 -21.02 -36.90 30.37
N GLU A 626 -20.54 -37.28 29.19
CA GLU A 626 -19.84 -38.53 28.83
C GLU A 626 -19.49 -38.43 27.31
N TYR A 627 -18.25 -38.63 26.88
CA TYR A 627 -17.80 -39.85 26.18
C TYR A 627 -18.85 -40.57 25.31
N VAL A 628 -18.77 -40.45 23.98
CA VAL A 628 -18.92 -41.57 23.02
C VAL A 628 -18.14 -41.25 21.74
N LYS A 629 -17.35 -42.25 21.31
CA LYS A 629 -16.63 -42.36 20.03
C LYS A 629 -17.59 -42.54 18.86
N GLU A 630 -17.31 -41.90 17.72
CA GLU A 630 -16.94 -42.56 16.46
C GLU A 630 -16.35 -41.54 15.49
#